data_AF-A0AAD8DCH6-F1
#
_entry.id   AF-A0AAD8DCH6-F1
#
_cell.length_a   1.000
_cell.length_b   1.000
_cell.length_c   1.000
_cell.angle_alpha   90.00
_cell.angle_beta   90.00
_cell.angle_gamma   90.00
#
_symmetry.space_group_name_H-M   'P 1'
#
loop_
_entity.id
_entity.type
_entity.pdbx_description
1 polymer ?
#
loop_
_entity_poly.entity_id
_entity_poly.type
_entity_poly.pdbx_seq_one_letter_code
_entity_poly.pdbx_strand_id
1 'polypeptide(L)'
;MDPTASGMFCGRMLSMVNSEDVNAIIQAQRHMLDRFEKTNEMLLNFNGLSNVRLQQMNDRFQHHTRTLVEMKKDLDSIFRRIRTLKGKISKQYPDAFNNVHESSILEDDDDDFDPIPPSTATTTATSEQSTESCDTSPDILSLSMSRCSEDFSQELPETPTSNGQRKPYDEDEEEHDPEKE
;
A
#
# COMPACT_ATOMS: atom_id res chain seq x y z
N MET A 1 -49.72 42.05 -38.09
CA MET A 1 -50.51 41.51 -36.97
C MET A 1 -49.78 41.91 -35.71
N ASP A 2 -50.36 42.84 -34.94
CA ASP A 2 -49.76 43.26 -33.69
C ASP A 2 -49.73 42.10 -32.69
N PRO A 3 -48.65 41.95 -31.89
CA PRO A 3 -48.54 40.85 -30.95
C PRO A 3 -49.66 40.94 -29.90
N THR A 4 -50.36 39.84 -29.69
CA THR A 4 -51.41 39.73 -28.66
C THR A 4 -50.83 40.03 -27.28
N ALA A 5 -51.60 40.67 -26.39
CA ALA A 5 -51.17 41.00 -25.03
C ALA A 5 -50.63 39.79 -24.25
N SER A 6 -51.20 38.59 -24.45
CA SER A 6 -50.71 37.34 -23.88
C SER A 6 -49.33 36.94 -24.43
N GLY A 7 -49.09 37.12 -25.73
CA GLY A 7 -47.80 36.86 -26.37
C GLY A 7 -46.70 37.78 -25.83
N MET A 8 -47.02 39.06 -25.60
CA MET A 8 -46.09 40.02 -24.99
C MET A 8 -45.75 39.67 -23.53
N PHE A 9 -46.75 39.23 -22.76
CA PHE A 9 -46.56 38.76 -21.37
C PHE A 9 -45.68 37.50 -21.32
N CYS A 10 -46.00 36.48 -22.12
CA CYS A 10 -45.20 35.26 -22.20
C CYS A 10 -43.77 35.54 -22.68
N GLY A 11 -43.58 36.42 -23.67
CA GLY A 11 -42.26 36.82 -24.15
C GLY A 11 -41.42 37.50 -23.06
N ARG A 12 -42.02 38.41 -22.28
CA ARG A 12 -41.33 39.03 -21.13
C ARG A 12 -40.94 37.99 -20.08
N MET A 13 -41.85 37.09 -19.72
CA MET A 13 -41.60 36.04 -18.74
C MET A 13 -40.49 35.08 -19.18
N LEU A 14 -40.43 34.71 -20.47
CA LEU A 14 -39.35 33.90 -21.02
C LEU A 14 -38.00 34.64 -21.05
N SER A 15 -38.01 35.96 -21.26
CA SER A 15 -36.80 36.78 -21.24
C SER A 15 -36.22 37.06 -19.84
N MET A 16 -36.98 36.77 -18.78
CA MET A 16 -36.51 36.97 -17.39
C MET A 16 -35.43 35.97 -16.99
N VAL A 17 -35.29 34.86 -17.72
CA VAL A 17 -34.23 33.88 -17.50
C VAL A 17 -33.09 34.17 -18.46
N ASN A 18 -31.92 34.50 -17.90
CA ASN A 18 -30.72 34.66 -18.70
C ASN A 18 -30.19 33.28 -19.13
N SER A 19 -30.38 32.95 -20.40
CA SER A 19 -29.95 31.67 -20.97
C SER A 19 -28.42 31.51 -20.96
N GLU A 20 -27.67 32.61 -20.99
CA GLU A 20 -26.21 32.60 -20.91
C GLU A 20 -25.74 32.14 -19.53
N ASP A 21 -26.29 32.72 -18.46
CA ASP A 21 -25.97 32.35 -17.08
C ASP A 21 -26.34 30.90 -16.79
N VAL A 22 -27.50 30.43 -17.27
CA VAL A 22 -27.91 29.03 -17.12
C VAL A 22 -26.90 28.10 -17.81
N ASN A 23 -26.46 28.42 -19.03
CA ASN A 23 -25.46 27.64 -19.73
C ASN A 23 -24.09 27.68 -19.05
N ALA A 24 -23.70 28.83 -18.47
CA ALA A 24 -22.47 28.96 -17.70
C ALA A 24 -22.50 28.07 -16.44
N ILE A 25 -23.63 28.03 -15.73
CA ILE A 25 -23.84 27.12 -14.59
C ILE A 25 -23.72 25.66 -15.02
N ILE A 26 -24.38 25.27 -16.13
CA ILE A 26 -24.31 23.90 -16.65
C ILE A 26 -22.87 23.51 -16.98
N GLN A 27 -22.11 24.41 -17.62
CA GLN A 27 -20.70 24.16 -17.95
C GLN A 27 -19.84 24.05 -16.68
N ALA A 28 -20.03 24.91 -15.69
CA ALA A 28 -19.31 24.85 -14.42
C ALA A 28 -19.59 23.53 -13.68
N GLN A 29 -20.85 23.09 -13.66
CA GLN A 29 -21.23 21.81 -13.05
C GLN A 29 -20.62 20.61 -13.77
N ARG A 30 -20.64 20.59 -15.10
CA ARG A 30 -20.00 19.53 -15.90
C ARG A 30 -18.49 19.47 -15.66
N HIS A 31 -17.84 20.62 -15.62
CA HIS A 31 -16.41 20.70 -15.33
C HIS A 31 -16.08 20.19 -13.92
N MET A 32 -16.92 20.52 -12.94
CA MET A 32 -16.77 20.04 -11.57
C MET A 32 -16.97 18.52 -11.48
N LEU A 33 -17.96 17.97 -12.20
CA LEU A 33 -18.21 16.53 -12.26
C LEU A 33 -17.01 15.77 -12.85
N ASP A 34 -16.48 16.21 -13.99
CA ASP A 34 -15.27 15.63 -14.62
C ASP A 34 -14.08 15.62 -13.65
N ARG A 35 -13.90 16.70 -12.88
CA ARG A 35 -12.85 16.76 -11.86
C ARG A 35 -13.07 15.78 -10.72
N PHE A 36 -14.32 15.62 -10.25
CA PHE A 36 -14.63 14.65 -9.21
C PHE A 36 -14.40 13.22 -9.68
N GLU A 37 -14.81 12.89 -10.90
CA GLU A 37 -14.62 11.57 -11.48
C GLU A 37 -13.13 11.21 -11.62
N LYS A 38 -12.32 12.12 -12.18
CA LYS A 38 -10.86 11.93 -12.28
C LYS A 38 -10.19 11.77 -10.91
N THR A 39 -10.62 12.57 -9.93
CA THR A 39 -10.05 12.47 -8.57
C THR A 39 -10.43 11.14 -7.93
N ASN A 40 -11.68 10.69 -8.10
CA ASN A 40 -12.14 9.40 -7.58
C ASN A 40 -11.40 8.23 -8.23
N GLU A 41 -11.14 8.28 -9.54
CA GLU A 41 -10.37 7.25 -10.23
C GLU A 41 -8.92 7.19 -9.71
N MET A 42 -8.27 8.35 -9.56
CA MET A 42 -6.92 8.41 -8.98
C MET A 42 -6.88 7.86 -7.54
N LEU A 43 -7.88 8.18 -6.72
CA LEU A 43 -7.98 7.65 -5.35
C LEU A 43 -8.24 6.14 -5.33
N LEU A 44 -9.08 5.63 -6.22
CA LEU A 44 -9.35 4.20 -6.33
C LEU A 44 -8.07 3.45 -6.74
N ASN A 45 -7.34 3.98 -7.73
CA ASN A 45 -6.07 3.41 -8.16
C ASN A 45 -5.03 3.45 -7.03
N PHE A 46 -4.89 4.58 -6.34
CA PHE A 46 -3.99 4.73 -5.20
C PHE A 46 -4.31 3.72 -4.09
N ASN A 47 -5.58 3.59 -3.72
CA ASN A 47 -6.00 2.63 -2.71
C ASN A 47 -5.70 1.19 -3.14
N GLY A 48 -5.92 0.84 -4.40
CA GLY A 48 -5.57 -0.47 -4.96
C GLY A 48 -4.07 -0.75 -4.86
N LEU A 49 -3.23 0.17 -5.33
CA LEU A 49 -1.77 0.03 -5.31
C LEU A 49 -1.22 -0.02 -3.87
N SER A 50 -1.72 0.86 -3.00
CA SER A 50 -1.33 0.91 -1.59
C SER A 50 -1.68 -0.38 -0.86
N ASN A 51 -2.87 -0.93 -1.11
CA ASN A 51 -3.32 -2.19 -0.53
C ASN A 51 -2.45 -3.37 -0.98
N VAL A 52 -2.11 -3.45 -2.28
CA VAL A 52 -1.22 -4.50 -2.79
C VAL A 52 0.17 -4.43 -2.13
N ARG A 53 0.75 -3.23 -2.04
CA ARG A 53 2.06 -3.03 -1.39
C ARG A 53 2.02 -3.40 0.10
N LEU A 54 0.95 -3.01 0.80
CA LEU A 54 0.75 -3.36 2.21
C LEU A 54 0.66 -4.87 2.40
N GLN A 55 -0.12 -5.56 1.56
CA GLN A 55 -0.28 -7.01 1.64
C GLN A 55 1.06 -7.73 1.44
N GLN A 56 1.84 -7.34 0.43
CA GLN A 56 3.16 -7.91 0.16
C GLN A 56 4.12 -7.73 1.35
N MET A 57 4.14 -6.54 1.95
CA MET A 57 4.96 -6.27 3.12
C MET A 57 4.51 -7.09 4.34
N ASN A 58 3.20 -7.17 4.56
CA ASN A 58 2.61 -7.95 5.65
C ASN A 58 2.94 -9.45 5.52
N ASP A 59 2.84 -10.02 4.32
CA ASP A 59 3.15 -11.43 4.07
C ASP A 59 4.62 -11.74 4.37
N ARG A 60 5.54 -10.87 3.94
CA ARG A 60 6.98 -10.98 4.26
C ARG A 60 7.24 -10.85 5.75
N PHE A 61 6.62 -9.88 6.41
CA PHE A 61 6.76 -9.66 7.85
C PHE A 61 6.31 -10.88 8.65
N GLN A 62 5.14 -11.44 8.30
CA GLN A 62 4.64 -12.65 8.92
C GLN A 62 5.55 -13.85 8.67
N HIS A 63 6.09 -13.98 7.45
CA HIS A 63 7.05 -15.03 7.13
C HIS A 63 8.30 -14.94 8.01
N HIS A 64 8.93 -13.76 8.09
CA HIS A 64 10.10 -13.56 8.96
C HIS A 64 9.80 -13.81 10.43
N THR A 65 8.63 -13.40 10.90
CA THR A 65 8.20 -13.66 12.29
C THR A 65 8.06 -15.16 12.54
N ARG A 66 7.47 -15.93 11.61
CA ARG A 66 7.38 -17.40 11.72
C ARG A 66 8.77 -18.04 11.76
N THR A 67 9.68 -17.64 10.88
CA THR A 67 11.05 -18.15 10.87
C THR A 67 11.77 -17.91 12.20
N LEU A 68 11.65 -16.71 12.77
CA LEU A 68 12.25 -16.41 14.08
C LEU A 68 11.67 -17.29 15.21
N VAL A 69 10.36 -17.54 15.18
CA VAL A 69 9.70 -18.43 16.15
C VAL A 69 10.18 -19.87 15.99
N GLU A 70 10.40 -20.34 14.76
CA GLU A 70 10.95 -21.67 14.48
C GLU A 70 12.39 -21.79 14.96
N MET A 71 13.25 -20.83 14.61
CA MET A 71 14.64 -20.80 15.08
C MET A 71 14.72 -20.81 16.61
N LYS A 72 13.84 -20.07 17.29
CA LYS A 72 13.74 -20.12 18.76
C LYS A 72 13.41 -21.52 19.27
N LYS A 73 12.43 -22.20 18.66
CA LYS A 73 12.05 -23.58 19.05
C LYS A 73 13.22 -24.55 18.85
N ASP A 74 13.99 -24.37 17.79
CA ASP A 74 15.18 -25.19 17.52
C ASP A 74 16.25 -24.98 18.57
N LEU A 75 16.53 -23.72 18.94
CA LEU A 75 17.45 -23.40 20.04
C LEU A 75 16.97 -23.99 21.37
N ASP A 76 15.68 -23.85 21.70
CA ASP A 76 15.10 -24.43 22.92
C ASP A 76 15.28 -25.96 22.97
N SER A 77 15.11 -26.63 21.82
CA SER A 77 15.34 -28.07 21.66
C SER A 77 16.81 -28.45 21.85
N ILE A 78 17.73 -27.72 21.22
CA ILE A 78 19.18 -27.93 21.33
C ILE A 78 19.63 -27.76 22.78
N PHE A 79 19.26 -26.66 23.44
CA PHE A 79 19.63 -26.42 24.84
C PHE A 79 19.04 -27.47 25.78
N ARG A 80 17.81 -27.92 25.56
CA ARG A 80 17.20 -29.01 26.35
C ARG A 80 17.96 -30.32 26.16
N ARG A 81 18.36 -30.65 24.93
CA ARG A 81 19.16 -31.85 24.64
C ARG A 81 20.53 -31.76 25.31
N ILE A 82 21.23 -30.64 25.21
CA ILE A 82 22.52 -30.41 25.89
C ILE A 82 22.38 -30.60 27.40
N ARG A 83 21.39 -29.95 28.05
CA ARG A 83 21.13 -30.13 29.49
C ARG A 83 20.88 -31.60 29.87
N THR A 84 20.13 -32.32 29.03
CA THR A 84 19.84 -33.74 29.24
C THR A 84 21.11 -34.59 29.14
N LEU A 85 21.95 -34.38 28.11
CA LEU A 85 23.23 -35.09 27.97
C LEU A 85 24.18 -34.77 29.11
N LYS A 86 24.34 -33.49 29.47
CA LYS A 86 25.17 -33.05 30.60
C LYS A 86 24.74 -33.76 31.89
N GLY A 87 23.43 -33.79 32.17
CA GLY A 87 22.89 -34.50 33.33
C GLY A 87 23.09 -36.02 33.30
N LYS A 88 23.05 -36.66 32.12
CA LYS A 88 23.34 -38.09 31.99
C LYS A 88 24.81 -38.42 32.21
N ILE A 89 25.73 -37.62 31.66
CA ILE A 89 27.17 -37.83 31.80
C ILE A 89 27.60 -37.62 33.25
N SER A 90 27.14 -36.53 33.89
CA SER A 90 27.41 -36.24 35.31
C SER A 90 26.98 -37.39 36.25
N LYS A 91 25.88 -38.07 35.95
CA LYS A 91 25.40 -39.23 36.73
C LYS A 91 26.16 -40.52 36.45
N GLN A 92 26.53 -40.77 35.19
CA GLN A 92 27.16 -42.05 34.79
C GLN A 92 28.67 -42.06 35.00
N TYR A 93 29.33 -40.90 34.90
CA TYR A 93 30.79 -40.76 34.98
C TYR A 93 31.17 -39.53 35.82
N PRO A 94 30.88 -39.52 37.13
CA PRO A 94 31.08 -38.33 37.97
C PRO A 94 32.53 -37.85 38.00
N ASP A 95 33.51 -38.75 38.14
CA ASP A 95 34.93 -38.38 38.22
C ASP A 95 35.45 -37.76 36.92
N ALA A 96 35.12 -38.38 35.77
CA ALA A 96 35.49 -37.85 34.46
C ALA A 96 34.79 -36.52 34.15
N PHE A 97 33.55 -36.35 34.60
CA PHE A 97 32.79 -35.11 34.42
C PHE A 97 33.34 -33.95 35.25
N ASN A 98 33.77 -34.22 36.49
CA ASN A 98 34.36 -33.21 37.36
C ASN A 98 35.74 -32.75 36.88
N ASN A 99 36.57 -33.66 36.35
CA ASN A 99 37.90 -33.32 35.82
C ASN A 99 37.86 -32.38 34.61
N VAL A 100 36.77 -32.39 33.82
CA VAL A 100 36.59 -31.48 32.67
C VAL A 100 36.23 -30.05 33.12
N HIS A 101 35.48 -29.92 34.22
CA HIS A 101 35.17 -28.61 34.80
C HIS A 101 36.42 -27.94 35.38
N GLU A 102 37.36 -28.72 35.92
CA GLU A 102 38.61 -28.20 36.49
C GLU A 102 39.65 -27.79 35.43
N SER A 103 39.55 -28.31 34.20
CA SER A 103 40.49 -28.04 33.11
C SER A 103 40.06 -26.91 32.15
N SER A 104 38.82 -26.42 32.23
CA SER A 104 38.31 -25.36 31.35
C SER A 104 37.91 -24.06 32.09
N ILE A 105 38.09 -23.99 33.42
CA ILE A 105 37.76 -22.82 34.26
C ILE A 105 39.04 -22.31 34.95
N LEU A 106 40.07 -22.04 34.16
CA LEU A 106 41.08 -21.07 34.52
C LEU A 106 41.15 -20.14 33.31
N GLU A 107 40.69 -18.89 33.51
CA GLU A 107 40.57 -17.81 32.52
C GLU A 107 39.27 -17.78 31.69
N ASP A 108 38.18 -17.35 32.32
CA ASP A 108 37.45 -16.17 31.83
C ASP A 108 36.65 -15.57 33.00
N ASP A 109 37.21 -14.50 33.54
CA ASP A 109 36.65 -13.62 34.55
C ASP A 109 35.71 -12.65 33.82
N ASP A 110 34.42 -12.97 33.72
CA ASP A 110 33.36 -12.07 33.21
C ASP A 110 32.02 -12.37 33.92
N ASP A 111 32.06 -12.48 35.25
CA ASP A 111 30.89 -12.42 36.14
C ASP A 111 30.52 -10.95 36.43
N ASP A 112 30.19 -10.17 35.39
CA ASP A 112 29.59 -8.84 35.58
C ASP A 112 28.54 -8.52 34.50
N PHE A 113 27.50 -9.36 34.42
CA PHE A 113 26.26 -8.96 33.76
C PHE A 113 25.37 -8.21 34.76
N ASP A 114 25.65 -6.91 34.89
CA ASP A 114 24.83 -5.99 35.68
C ASP A 114 23.39 -5.96 35.12
N PRO A 115 22.35 -6.10 35.95
CA PRO A 115 20.97 -6.09 35.47
C PRO A 115 20.57 -4.67 35.05
N ILE A 116 20.37 -4.46 33.74
CA ILE A 116 19.88 -3.18 33.18
C ILE A 116 18.53 -2.82 33.85
N PRO A 117 18.43 -1.70 34.60
CA PRO A 117 17.15 -1.23 35.12
C PRO A 117 16.30 -0.65 33.97
N PRO A 118 14.97 -0.71 34.06
CA PRO A 118 14.12 -0.16 33.02
C PRO A 118 14.11 1.36 33.15
N SER A 119 14.81 2.06 32.25
CA SER A 119 14.61 3.49 32.06
C SER A 119 14.27 3.81 30.62
N THR A 120 13.02 4.26 30.52
CA THR A 120 12.40 5.04 29.47
C THR A 120 13.32 6.10 28.85
N ALA A 121 13.21 6.21 27.52
CA ALA A 121 13.50 7.36 26.68
C ALA A 121 14.96 7.86 26.65
N THR A 122 15.57 7.81 25.47
CA THR A 122 16.02 9.00 24.68
C THR A 122 17.04 8.58 23.62
N THR A 123 16.65 8.79 22.36
CA THR A 123 17.41 9.38 21.24
C THR A 123 18.93 9.13 21.13
N THR A 124 19.37 8.63 19.98
CA THR A 124 20.57 9.06 19.18
C THR A 124 20.67 8.13 17.97
N ALA A 125 20.59 8.62 16.73
CA ALA A 125 21.62 9.33 15.97
C ALA A 125 22.85 8.46 15.65
N THR A 126 22.93 8.10 14.35
CA THR A 126 24.10 7.80 13.50
C THR A 126 25.00 6.60 13.84
N SER A 127 25.04 5.60 12.95
CA SER A 127 26.30 5.14 12.40
C SER A 127 26.07 4.38 11.08
N GLU A 128 26.80 4.82 10.06
CA GLU A 128 26.79 4.31 8.71
C GLU A 128 27.81 3.17 8.57
N GLN A 129 27.65 2.38 7.51
CA GLN A 129 28.64 1.47 6.89
C GLN A 129 28.59 -0.03 7.26
N SER A 130 27.86 -0.81 6.46
CA SER A 130 28.34 -2.01 5.71
C SER A 130 27.14 -2.80 5.17
N THR A 131 26.74 -2.57 3.91
CA THR A 131 26.92 -3.48 2.76
C THR A 131 26.17 -4.81 2.86
N GLU A 132 24.91 -4.85 2.39
CA GLU A 132 24.41 -5.83 1.40
C GLU A 132 23.00 -5.42 0.93
N SER A 133 22.92 -4.91 -0.30
CA SER A 133 21.81 -5.03 -1.25
C SER A 133 20.39 -5.27 -0.69
N CYS A 134 19.64 -4.19 -0.47
CA CYS A 134 18.18 -4.18 -0.57
C CYS A 134 17.76 -3.00 -1.45
N ASP A 135 18.05 -3.12 -2.75
CA ASP A 135 17.48 -2.24 -3.76
C ASP A 135 16.06 -2.71 -4.08
N THR A 136 15.06 -2.13 -3.39
CA THR A 136 13.75 -1.87 -3.99
C THR A 136 13.16 -0.62 -3.35
N SER A 137 13.70 0.55 -3.72
CA SER A 137 12.95 1.81 -3.57
C SER A 137 11.97 1.91 -4.75
N PRO A 138 10.67 2.15 -4.54
CA PRO A 138 9.80 2.49 -5.65
C PRO A 138 10.11 3.92 -6.07
N ASP A 139 10.41 4.14 -7.35
CA ASP A 139 10.53 5.47 -7.95
C ASP A 139 9.34 6.34 -7.53
N ILE A 140 9.61 7.31 -6.64
CA ILE A 140 8.71 8.43 -6.42
C ILE A 140 8.95 9.33 -7.62
N LEU A 141 8.06 9.27 -8.62
CA LEU A 141 8.04 10.26 -9.68
C LEU A 141 7.95 11.65 -9.03
N SER A 142 9.09 12.35 -9.04
CA SER A 142 9.22 13.74 -8.69
C SER A 142 8.46 14.55 -9.72
N LEU A 143 7.16 14.75 -9.49
CA LEU A 143 6.34 15.61 -10.33
C LEU A 143 6.69 17.06 -9.97
N SER A 144 7.72 17.60 -10.62
CA SER A 144 8.01 19.02 -10.59
C SER A 144 6.79 19.78 -11.13
N MET A 145 6.05 20.41 -10.23
CA MET A 145 5.06 21.44 -10.56
C MET A 145 5.80 22.63 -11.19
N SER A 146 6.06 22.54 -12.49
CA SER A 146 6.50 23.68 -13.30
C SER A 146 5.28 24.54 -13.60
N ARG A 147 5.19 25.67 -12.91
CA ARG A 147 4.32 26.78 -13.30
C ARG A 147 4.95 27.46 -14.52
N CYS A 148 4.24 27.52 -15.63
CA CYS A 148 4.40 28.61 -16.58
C CYS A 148 3.12 28.83 -17.40
N SER A 149 2.84 30.11 -17.62
CA SER A 149 1.63 30.73 -18.15
C SER A 149 1.54 30.66 -19.68
N GLU A 150 0.29 30.70 -20.17
CA GLU A 150 -0.24 31.34 -21.41
C GLU A 150 0.66 31.40 -22.68
N ASP A 151 0.21 30.79 -23.80
CA ASP A 151 -0.25 31.53 -25.01
C ASP A 151 -0.85 30.58 -26.07
N PHE A 152 -1.74 31.15 -26.88
CA PHE A 152 -2.62 30.61 -27.89
C PHE A 152 -1.90 30.26 -29.22
N SER A 153 -2.57 29.41 -30.01
CA SER A 153 -2.42 29.21 -31.47
C SER A 153 -1.46 28.11 -31.93
N GLN A 154 -2.03 26.98 -32.41
CA GLN A 154 -1.97 26.59 -33.84
C GLN A 154 -2.73 25.28 -34.11
N GLU A 155 -3.75 25.43 -34.96
CA GLU A 155 -4.25 24.56 -36.04
C GLU A 155 -3.88 23.05 -36.13
N LEU A 156 -4.93 22.23 -36.32
CA LEU A 156 -5.07 20.81 -36.72
C LEU A 156 -4.28 20.41 -38.00
N PRO A 157 -4.38 19.15 -38.51
CA PRO A 157 -4.45 17.81 -37.88
C PRO A 157 -3.55 16.77 -38.60
N GLU A 158 -3.45 15.52 -38.10
CA GLU A 158 -3.41 14.35 -38.99
C GLU A 158 -3.83 13.07 -38.22
N THR A 159 -4.80 12.36 -38.80
CA THR A 159 -5.21 11.00 -38.44
C THR A 159 -4.20 9.96 -38.94
N PRO A 160 -4.25 8.72 -38.42
CA PRO A 160 -4.61 7.67 -39.38
C PRO A 160 -5.62 6.66 -38.83
N THR A 161 -6.62 6.40 -39.68
CA THR A 161 -7.44 5.19 -39.75
C THR A 161 -6.61 3.94 -40.01
N SER A 162 -6.96 2.81 -39.35
CA SER A 162 -7.16 1.47 -39.96
C SER A 162 -7.27 0.43 -38.83
N ASN A 163 -8.49 0.07 -38.41
CA ASN A 163 -9.29 -1.07 -38.89
C ASN A 163 -8.84 -2.44 -38.33
N GLY A 164 -9.73 -3.11 -37.57
CA GLY A 164 -9.47 -4.41 -36.98
C GLY A 164 -10.64 -5.02 -36.20
N GLN A 165 -11.67 -5.45 -36.96
CA GLN A 165 -12.59 -6.56 -36.66
C GLN A 165 -13.68 -6.41 -35.57
N ARG A 166 -14.94 -6.47 -36.04
CA ARG A 166 -16.18 -6.62 -35.26
C ARG A 166 -16.31 -8.02 -34.64
N LYS A 167 -16.98 -8.12 -33.48
CA LYS A 167 -18.13 -9.03 -33.24
C LYS A 167 -19.07 -8.45 -32.17
N PRO A 168 -20.40 -8.63 -32.28
CA PRO A 168 -21.39 -8.24 -31.28
C PRO A 168 -21.55 -9.34 -30.23
N TYR A 169 -21.80 -8.96 -28.98
CA TYR A 169 -22.30 -9.87 -27.95
C TYR A 169 -23.77 -9.56 -27.71
N ASP A 170 -24.57 -10.61 -27.86
CA ASP A 170 -26.01 -10.66 -27.68
C ASP A 170 -26.41 -10.49 -26.21
N GLU A 171 -27.59 -9.92 -26.03
CA GLU A 171 -28.36 -9.86 -24.78
C GLU A 171 -28.85 -11.27 -24.45
N ASP A 172 -28.50 -11.80 -23.28
CA ASP A 172 -29.17 -12.99 -22.72
C ASP A 172 -30.09 -12.54 -21.58
N GLU A 173 -31.38 -12.76 -21.82
CA GLU A 173 -32.50 -12.61 -20.90
C GLU A 173 -32.37 -13.59 -19.72
N GLU A 174 -32.62 -13.09 -18.51
CA GLU A 174 -32.67 -13.89 -17.29
C GLU A 174 -34.04 -14.59 -17.21
N GLU A 175 -34.10 -15.88 -17.57
CA GLU A 175 -35.28 -16.74 -17.45
C GLU A 175 -35.51 -17.18 -15.99
N HIS A 176 -36.76 -17.04 -15.58
CA HIS A 176 -37.32 -17.34 -14.27
C HIS A 176 -37.46 -18.86 -14.04
N ASP A 177 -36.88 -19.37 -12.95
CA ASP A 177 -37.04 -20.77 -12.49
C ASP A 177 -38.15 -20.87 -11.42
N PRO A 178 -39.25 -21.60 -11.67
CA PRO A 178 -40.27 -21.84 -10.66
C PRO A 178 -40.34 -23.34 -10.33
N GLU A 179 -39.52 -23.83 -9.40
CA GLU A 179 -39.81 -25.09 -8.67
C GLU A 179 -38.86 -25.31 -7.49
N LYS A 180 -39.26 -24.92 -6.27
CA LYS A 180 -38.96 -25.65 -5.02
C LYS A 180 -40.05 -25.42 -3.98
N GLU A 181 -40.69 -26.55 -3.64
CA GLU A 181 -41.44 -26.94 -2.44
C GLU A 181 -41.79 -25.90 -1.36
#